data_AF-A0A966TL71-F1
#
_entry.id   AF-A0A966TL71-F1
#
_cell.length_a   1.000
_cell.length_b   1.000
_cell.length_c   1.000
_cell.angle_alpha   90.00
_cell.angle_beta   90.00
_cell.angle_gamma   90.00
#
_symmetry.space_group_name_H-M   'P 1'
#
loop_
_entity.id
_entity.type
_entity.pdbx_description
1 polymer ?
#
loop_
_entity_poly.entity_id
_entity_poly.type
_entity_poly.pdbx_seq_one_letter_code
_entity_poly.pdbx_strand_id
1 'polypeptide(L)'
;MYVYIWKDLANVPFYVGFTKRARRTDPSNSGGRNWLTQQKLDEIGPKNVIVEIRHVSSLEEGQALEKNLILEIGRIQLKTGPLTNLREGGEGTHSPTEEHREKLRQLMLDPNHPCRSLEARNRQRQRMLDPSVKEKFSGENNPAKRPEVREKIKLKWQDQEFRNMMSAKKTGVPKNFSEEDLARRALAVINNPDMKSWEERNGKDPEFDAKRIAGIRAAQDKRREKMSDPVALAQRKERLKATLASPEYAAKRAAFDTPEYRAKLSAAK
;
A
#
# COMPACT_ATOMS: atom_id res chain seq x y z
N MET A 1 -16.34 23.84 -19.69
CA MET A 1 -16.06 23.98 -18.24
C MET A 1 -16.97 25.06 -17.68
N TYR A 2 -17.05 25.23 -16.36
CA TYR A 2 -18.07 26.08 -15.74
C TYR A 2 -17.44 27.03 -14.73
N VAL A 3 -17.60 28.33 -14.96
CA VAL A 3 -17.48 29.35 -13.91
C VAL A 3 -18.88 29.59 -13.39
N TYR A 4 -19.08 29.58 -12.08
CA TYR A 4 -20.39 29.75 -11.48
C TYR A 4 -20.34 30.77 -10.34
N ILE A 5 -21.44 31.49 -10.19
CA ILE A 5 -21.65 32.50 -9.16
C ILE A 5 -22.85 32.06 -8.34
N TRP A 6 -22.67 31.97 -7.03
CA TRP A 6 -23.77 31.77 -6.08
C TRP A 6 -24.20 33.11 -5.52
N LYS A 7 -25.50 33.35 -5.59
CA LYS A 7 -26.16 34.56 -5.11
C LYS A 7 -27.25 34.19 -4.12
N ASP A 8 -27.52 35.07 -3.17
CA ASP A 8 -28.68 34.92 -2.30
C ASP A 8 -29.99 35.27 -3.03
N LEU A 9 -31.12 35.17 -2.33
CA LEU A 9 -32.43 35.54 -2.88
C LEU A 9 -32.56 37.04 -3.21
N ALA A 10 -31.70 37.89 -2.63
CA ALA A 10 -31.60 39.31 -2.97
C ALA A 10 -30.70 39.55 -4.19
N ASN A 11 -30.26 38.48 -4.87
CA ASN A 11 -29.39 38.49 -6.04
C ASN A 11 -27.99 39.06 -5.74
N VAL A 12 -27.56 39.06 -4.47
CA VAL A 12 -26.23 39.50 -4.05
C VAL A 12 -25.25 38.33 -4.17
N PRO A 13 -24.18 38.45 -4.98
CA PRO A 13 -23.18 37.39 -5.11
C PRO A 13 -22.40 37.21 -3.81
N PHE A 14 -22.27 35.97 -3.34
CA PHE A 14 -21.49 35.66 -2.14
C PHE A 14 -20.41 34.61 -2.40
N TYR A 15 -20.40 33.95 -3.55
CA TYR A 15 -19.34 33.00 -3.89
C TYR A 15 -19.16 32.89 -5.40
N VAL A 16 -17.90 32.83 -5.84
CA VAL A 16 -17.52 32.53 -7.23
C VAL A 16 -16.65 31.29 -7.24
N GLY A 17 -16.82 30.41 -8.22
CA GLY A 17 -15.85 29.35 -8.42
C GLY A 17 -15.78 28.78 -9.82
N PHE A 18 -14.74 28.02 -10.07
CA PHE A 18 -14.49 27.34 -11.34
C PHE A 18 -14.42 25.81 -11.19
N THR A 19 -14.99 25.08 -12.15
CA THR A 19 -15.00 23.61 -12.14
C THR A 19 -15.11 23.00 -13.54
N LYS A 20 -14.50 21.81 -13.71
CA LYS A 20 -14.71 20.96 -14.90
C LYS A 20 -16.02 20.16 -14.83
N ARG A 21 -16.61 20.01 -13.63
CA ARG A 21 -17.77 19.14 -13.37
C ARG A 21 -19.00 19.97 -13.00
N ALA A 22 -20.06 19.88 -13.80
CA ALA A 22 -21.32 20.60 -13.59
C ALA A 22 -21.92 20.35 -12.19
N ARG A 23 -21.90 19.11 -11.68
CA ARG A 23 -22.43 18.78 -10.34
C ARG A 23 -21.82 19.60 -9.18
N ARG A 24 -20.63 20.20 -9.36
CA ARG A 24 -19.99 21.04 -8.33
C ARG A 24 -20.53 22.47 -8.28
N THR A 25 -21.28 22.90 -9.28
CA THR A 25 -21.95 24.21 -9.30
C THR A 25 -23.22 24.21 -8.42
N ASP A 26 -23.73 23.05 -8.05
CA ASP A 26 -24.89 22.90 -7.17
C ASP A 26 -24.50 23.18 -5.70
N PRO A 27 -25.15 24.15 -5.03
CA PRO A 27 -24.96 24.47 -3.61
C PRO A 27 -25.19 23.28 -2.66
N SER A 28 -26.02 22.32 -3.05
CA SER A 28 -26.25 21.06 -2.31
C SER A 28 -25.02 20.16 -2.31
N ASN A 29 -24.09 20.36 -3.25
CA ASN A 29 -22.83 19.63 -3.40
C ASN A 29 -21.62 20.47 -2.94
N SER A 30 -21.83 21.36 -1.96
CA SER A 30 -20.83 22.28 -1.38
C SER A 30 -19.78 21.62 -0.48
N GLY A 31 -19.73 20.30 -0.37
CA GLY A 31 -18.72 19.60 0.43
C GLY A 31 -17.28 20.00 0.08
N GLY A 32 -16.54 20.52 1.06
CA GLY A 32 -15.15 20.97 0.90
C GLY A 32 -14.98 22.43 0.46
N ARG A 33 -16.02 23.27 0.55
CA ARG A 33 -15.87 24.74 0.47
C ARG A 33 -15.21 25.28 1.73
N ASN A 34 -14.78 26.54 1.66
CA ASN A 34 -14.20 27.21 2.82
C ASN A 34 -15.28 27.45 3.89
N TRP A 35 -14.83 27.66 5.13
CA TRP A 35 -15.70 27.79 6.29
C TRP A 35 -16.69 28.97 6.19
N LEU A 36 -16.30 30.08 5.56
CA LEU A 36 -17.14 31.28 5.42
C LEU A 36 -18.27 31.06 4.41
N THR A 37 -17.97 30.39 3.29
CA THR A 37 -19.00 29.95 2.33
C THR A 37 -19.95 28.95 2.99
N GLN A 38 -19.45 28.02 3.80
CA GLN A 38 -20.29 27.07 4.52
C GLN A 38 -21.22 27.77 5.52
N GLN A 39 -20.69 28.72 6.30
CA GLN A 39 -21.48 29.53 7.22
C GLN A 39 -22.60 30.28 6.49
N LYS A 40 -22.32 30.87 5.32
CA LYS A 40 -23.35 31.56 4.53
C LYS A 40 -24.42 30.60 4.02
N LEU A 41 -24.05 29.39 3.60
CA LEU A 41 -24.98 28.36 3.17
C LEU A 41 -25.84 27.83 4.33
N ASP A 42 -25.28 27.72 5.52
CA ASP A 42 -26.01 27.31 6.72
C ASP A 42 -27.04 28.39 7.13
N GLU A 43 -26.72 29.67 6.92
CA GLU A 43 -27.62 30.81 7.17
C GLU A 43 -28.80 30.84 6.20
N ILE A 44 -28.54 30.79 4.90
CA ILE A 44 -29.59 30.99 3.88
C ILE A 44 -30.25 29.68 3.43
N GLY A 45 -29.58 28.55 3.62
CA GLY A 45 -29.97 27.24 3.12
C GLY A 45 -29.57 27.03 1.65
N PRO A 46 -29.00 25.87 1.26
CA PRO A 46 -28.50 25.62 -0.10
C PRO A 46 -29.60 25.65 -1.17
N LYS A 47 -30.86 25.43 -0.81
CA LYS A 47 -32.01 25.49 -1.73
C LYS A 47 -32.40 26.93 -2.11
N ASN A 48 -31.98 27.92 -1.33
CA ASN A 48 -32.31 29.33 -1.52
C ASN A 48 -31.18 30.10 -2.23
N VAL A 49 -30.31 29.38 -2.93
CA VAL A 49 -29.16 29.95 -3.64
C VAL A 49 -29.47 30.00 -5.12
N ILE A 50 -29.35 31.19 -5.70
CA ILE A 50 -29.44 31.39 -7.15
C ILE A 50 -28.07 31.07 -7.76
N VAL A 51 -28.04 30.19 -8.75
CA VAL A 51 -26.81 29.75 -9.40
C VAL A 51 -26.75 30.34 -10.82
N GLU A 52 -25.82 31.25 -11.04
CA GLU A 52 -25.47 31.72 -12.38
C GLU A 52 -24.30 30.87 -12.91
N ILE A 53 -24.43 30.30 -14.11
CA ILE A 53 -23.40 29.46 -14.72
C ILE A 53 -22.96 30.08 -16.04
N ARG A 54 -21.65 30.27 -16.19
CA ARG A 54 -20.97 30.72 -17.41
C ARG A 54 -20.13 29.57 -17.97
N HIS A 55 -20.37 29.27 -19.24
CA HIS A 55 -19.64 28.25 -19.97
C HIS A 55 -18.32 28.83 -20.51
N VAL A 56 -17.23 28.12 -20.29
CA VAL A 56 -15.89 28.46 -20.81
C VAL A 56 -15.28 27.27 -21.52
N SER A 57 -14.50 27.55 -22.56
CA SER A 57 -13.97 26.57 -23.51
C SER A 57 -12.61 26.01 -23.05
N SER A 58 -11.79 26.83 -22.39
CA SER A 58 -10.44 26.48 -21.93
C SER A 58 -10.26 26.64 -20.41
N LEU A 59 -9.17 26.06 -19.89
CA LEU A 59 -8.86 26.13 -18.46
C LEU A 59 -8.43 27.55 -18.10
N GLU A 60 -7.60 28.13 -18.95
CA GLU A 60 -7.01 29.46 -18.85
C GLU A 60 -8.10 30.53 -18.86
N GLU A 61 -9.07 30.42 -19.78
CA GLU A 61 -10.24 31.30 -19.83
C GLU A 61 -11.07 31.21 -18.56
N GLY A 62 -11.33 29.99 -18.06
CA GLY A 62 -12.09 29.78 -16.84
C GLY A 62 -11.41 30.32 -15.59
N GLN A 63 -10.09 30.13 -15.47
CA GLN A 63 -9.29 30.68 -14.37
C GLN A 63 -9.21 32.21 -14.41
N ALA A 64 -9.03 32.78 -15.61
CA ALA A 64 -9.01 34.23 -15.80
C ALA A 64 -10.37 34.85 -15.45
N LEU A 65 -11.47 34.24 -15.92
CA LEU A 65 -12.82 34.72 -15.65
C LEU A 65 -13.17 34.63 -14.16
N GLU A 66 -12.81 33.53 -13.48
CA GLU A 66 -12.98 33.41 -12.03
C GLU A 66 -12.23 34.52 -11.28
N LYS A 67 -10.96 34.75 -11.62
CA LYS A 67 -10.13 35.77 -10.99
C LYS A 67 -10.69 37.18 -11.20
N ASN A 68 -11.11 37.49 -12.42
CA ASN A 68 -11.68 38.79 -12.76
C ASN A 68 -12.99 39.03 -11.98
N LEU A 69 -13.88 38.05 -11.92
CA LEU A 69 -15.13 38.17 -11.14
C LEU A 69 -14.87 38.37 -9.65
N ILE A 70 -13.89 37.67 -9.06
CA ILE A 70 -13.55 37.83 -7.64
C ILE A 70 -13.01 39.23 -7.37
N LEU A 71 -12.19 39.76 -8.28
CA LEU A 71 -11.60 41.09 -8.19
C LEU A 71 -12.66 42.19 -8.37
N GLU A 72 -13.55 42.05 -9.35
CA GLU A 72 -14.62 43.00 -9.65
C GLU A 72 -15.66 43.09 -8.53
N ILE A 73 -16.09 41.95 -7.97
CA ILE A 73 -17.13 41.92 -6.94
C ILE A 73 -16.56 42.26 -5.55
N GLY A 74 -15.33 41.83 -5.26
CA GLY A 74 -14.66 42.09 -3.99
C GLY A 74 -15.00 41.09 -2.88
N ARG A 75 -14.11 41.00 -1.89
CA ARG A 75 -14.12 39.97 -0.82
C ARG A 75 -14.42 40.56 0.55
N ILE A 76 -15.18 39.83 1.36
CA ILE A 76 -15.54 40.22 2.74
C ILE A 76 -14.29 40.43 3.58
N GLN A 77 -13.32 39.52 3.48
CA GLN A 77 -12.08 39.57 4.26
C GLN A 77 -11.28 40.85 4.01
N LEU A 78 -11.31 41.36 2.78
CA LEU A 78 -10.63 42.59 2.39
C LEU A 78 -11.51 43.84 2.54
N LYS A 79 -12.76 43.67 3.00
CA LYS A 79 -13.78 44.72 3.05
C LYS A 79 -14.02 45.41 1.70
N THR A 80 -13.78 44.68 0.60
CA THR A 80 -13.96 45.19 -0.77
C THR A 80 -15.27 44.73 -1.40
N GLY A 81 -15.95 43.74 -0.82
CA GLY A 81 -17.22 43.25 -1.35
C GLY A 81 -17.81 42.06 -0.60
N PRO A 82 -18.90 41.47 -1.13
CA PRO A 82 -19.68 40.43 -0.46
C PRO A 82 -19.15 38.99 -0.61
N LEU A 83 -18.08 38.76 -1.39
CA LEU A 83 -17.63 37.39 -1.63
C LEU A 83 -17.00 36.74 -0.39
N THR A 84 -17.42 35.50 -0.16
CA THR A 84 -16.86 34.58 0.85
C THR A 84 -15.60 33.85 0.37
N ASN A 85 -15.14 34.11 -0.87
CA ASN A 85 -13.88 33.59 -1.39
C ASN A 85 -12.70 34.05 -0.52
N LEU A 86 -11.89 33.10 -0.02
CA LEU A 86 -10.69 33.42 0.79
C LEU A 86 -9.45 33.71 -0.07
N ARG A 87 -9.48 33.37 -1.36
CA ARG A 87 -8.36 33.54 -2.29
C ARG A 87 -8.79 34.32 -3.53
N GLU A 88 -7.81 34.73 -4.33
CA GLU A 88 -8.02 35.49 -5.58
C GLU A 88 -8.63 34.66 -6.71
N GLY A 89 -8.69 33.33 -6.57
CA GLY A 89 -9.15 32.43 -7.63
C GLY A 89 -8.03 32.05 -8.60
N GLY A 90 -8.36 31.26 -9.62
CA GLY A 90 -7.42 30.81 -10.64
C GLY A 90 -6.52 29.64 -10.23
N GLU A 91 -6.38 29.37 -8.93
CA GLU A 91 -5.45 28.33 -8.43
C GLU A 91 -5.90 26.88 -8.70
N GLY A 92 -7.17 26.65 -9.05
CA GLY A 92 -7.71 25.30 -9.28
C GLY A 92 -7.40 24.32 -8.14
N THR A 93 -7.31 23.02 -8.45
CA THR A 93 -6.76 22.02 -7.52
C THR A 93 -5.24 22.04 -7.65
N HIS A 94 -4.57 22.92 -6.90
CA HIS A 94 -3.11 22.98 -6.92
C HIS A 94 -2.56 21.62 -6.46
N SER A 95 -1.80 20.95 -7.33
CA SER A 95 -0.91 19.90 -6.86
C SER A 95 0.14 20.58 -5.99
N PRO A 96 0.36 20.15 -4.74
CA PRO A 96 1.40 20.74 -3.91
C PRO A 96 2.73 20.61 -4.64
N THR A 97 3.53 21.69 -4.61
CA THR A 97 4.88 21.72 -5.17
C THR A 97 5.73 20.62 -4.55
N GLU A 98 6.79 20.19 -5.23
CA GLU A 98 7.68 19.16 -4.68
C GLU A 98 8.28 19.58 -3.34
N GLU A 99 8.66 20.86 -3.21
CA GLU A 99 9.12 21.45 -1.95
C GLU A 99 8.08 21.34 -0.83
N HIS A 100 6.80 21.62 -1.14
CA HIS A 100 5.73 21.50 -0.15
C HIS A 100 5.47 20.05 0.23
N ARG A 101 5.55 19.10 -0.72
CA ARG A 101 5.46 17.67 -0.43
C ARG A 101 6.60 17.20 0.46
N GLU A 102 7.82 17.65 0.18
CA GLU A 102 8.97 17.30 1.00
C GLU A 102 8.85 17.89 2.40
N LYS A 103 8.41 19.14 2.53
CA LYS A 103 8.11 19.75 3.83
C LYS A 103 7.09 18.96 4.63
N LEU A 104 5.99 18.54 4.02
CA LEU A 104 4.99 17.68 4.66
C LEU A 104 5.56 16.30 5.03
N ARG A 105 6.42 15.73 4.18
CA ARG A 105 7.13 14.48 4.47
C ARG A 105 8.00 14.62 5.71
N GLN A 106 8.82 15.67 5.80
CA GLN A 106 9.69 15.92 6.94
C GLN A 106 8.89 16.13 8.23
N LEU A 107 7.77 16.86 8.18
CA LEU A 107 6.86 17.01 9.32
C LEU A 107 6.33 15.66 9.83
N MET A 108 6.04 14.69 8.95
CA MET A 108 5.58 13.35 9.35
C MET A 108 6.69 12.46 9.92
N LEU A 109 7.95 12.78 9.64
CA LEU A 109 9.11 12.07 10.19
C LEU A 109 9.47 12.55 11.59
N ASP A 110 9.06 13.77 11.97
CA ASP A 110 9.27 14.31 13.31
C ASP A 110 8.69 13.35 14.39
N PRO A 111 9.52 12.85 15.32
CA PRO A 111 9.06 12.02 16.44
C PRO A 111 7.97 12.67 17.29
N ASN A 112 7.97 14.00 17.39
CA ASN A 112 7.00 14.78 18.17
C ASN A 112 5.74 15.13 17.39
N HIS A 113 5.59 14.65 16.15
CA HIS A 113 4.42 14.94 15.36
C HIS A 113 3.13 14.45 16.06
N PRO A 114 2.06 15.28 16.16
CA PRO A 114 0.85 14.93 16.91
C PRO A 114 0.21 13.59 16.54
N CYS A 115 0.30 13.16 15.28
CA CYS A 115 -0.21 11.86 14.84
C CYS A 115 0.55 10.65 15.41
N ARG A 116 1.80 10.86 15.86
CA ARG A 116 2.65 9.83 16.48
C ARG A 116 2.50 9.77 17.99
N SER A 117 1.79 10.71 18.60
CA SER A 117 1.55 10.76 20.04
C SER A 117 0.80 9.51 20.53
N LEU A 118 0.98 9.19 21.82
CA LEU A 118 0.28 8.06 22.44
C LEU A 118 -1.24 8.26 22.39
N GLU A 119 -1.70 9.50 22.58
CA GLU A 119 -3.11 9.87 22.52
C GLU A 119 -3.72 9.60 21.14
N ALA A 120 -3.06 10.04 20.07
CA ALA A 120 -3.53 9.81 18.70
C ALA A 120 -3.59 8.31 18.37
N ARG A 121 -2.57 7.54 18.78
CA ARG A 121 -2.56 6.08 18.61
C ARG A 121 -3.68 5.40 19.39
N ASN A 122 -3.93 5.82 20.63
CA ASN A 122 -5.00 5.28 21.46
C ASN A 122 -6.37 5.60 20.86
N ARG A 123 -6.58 6.82 20.38
CA ARG A 123 -7.82 7.22 19.69
C ARG A 123 -8.08 6.37 18.45
N GLN A 124 -7.05 6.14 17.64
CA GLN A 124 -7.15 5.27 16.47
C GLN A 124 -7.46 3.82 16.89
N ARG A 125 -6.79 3.31 17.92
CA ARG A 125 -7.04 1.97 18.46
C ARG A 125 -8.48 1.81 18.92
N GLN A 126 -9.01 2.77 19.69
CA GLN A 126 -10.39 2.74 20.17
C GLN A 126 -11.40 2.75 19.01
N ARG A 127 -11.17 3.58 18.00
CA ARG A 127 -12.00 3.58 16.79
C ARG A 127 -12.00 2.21 16.07
N MET A 128 -10.87 1.50 16.05
CA MET A 128 -10.80 0.16 15.46
C MET A 128 -11.40 -0.92 16.36
N LEU A 129 -11.54 -0.67 17.65
CA LEU A 129 -12.20 -1.57 18.60
C LEU A 129 -13.72 -1.41 18.60
N ASP A 130 -14.23 -0.27 18.14
CA ASP A 130 -15.64 0.04 18.01
C ASP A 130 -16.40 -1.09 17.27
N PRO A 131 -17.49 -1.62 17.87
CA PRO A 131 -18.25 -2.73 17.29
C PRO A 131 -18.74 -2.45 15.86
N SER A 132 -19.20 -1.23 15.57
CA SER A 132 -19.73 -0.85 14.25
C SER A 132 -18.63 -0.86 13.18
N VAL A 133 -17.41 -0.49 13.57
CA VAL A 133 -16.25 -0.52 12.67
C VAL A 133 -15.81 -1.96 12.45
N LYS A 134 -15.72 -2.76 13.52
CA LYS A 134 -15.37 -4.18 13.41
C LYS A 134 -16.35 -4.93 12.51
N GLU A 135 -17.64 -4.72 12.70
CA GLU A 135 -18.68 -5.36 11.90
C GLU A 135 -18.49 -5.08 10.40
N LYS A 136 -18.24 -3.82 10.02
CA LYS A 136 -17.98 -3.41 8.63
C LYS A 136 -16.77 -4.08 7.98
N PHE A 137 -15.78 -4.50 8.77
CA PHE A 137 -14.54 -5.11 8.27
C PHE A 137 -14.42 -6.60 8.57
N SER A 138 -15.47 -7.22 9.14
CA SER A 138 -15.52 -8.64 9.49
C SER A 138 -16.41 -9.44 8.55
N GLY A 139 -16.23 -10.77 8.53
CA GLY A 139 -17.12 -11.69 7.80
C GLY A 139 -17.31 -11.34 6.32
N GLU A 140 -18.54 -11.50 5.85
CA GLU A 140 -19.00 -11.14 4.49
C GLU A 140 -19.21 -9.63 4.30
N ASN A 141 -19.34 -8.87 5.40
CA ASN A 141 -19.50 -7.40 5.34
C ASN A 141 -18.22 -6.69 4.86
N ASN A 142 -17.06 -7.34 5.02
CA ASN A 142 -15.78 -6.79 4.61
C ASN A 142 -15.76 -6.49 3.09
N PRO A 143 -15.64 -5.22 2.68
CA PRO A 143 -15.64 -4.85 1.26
C PRO A 143 -14.54 -5.54 0.45
N ALA A 144 -13.42 -5.91 1.07
CA ALA A 144 -12.31 -6.60 0.40
C ALA A 144 -12.60 -8.09 0.11
N LYS A 145 -13.62 -8.68 0.75
CA LYS A 145 -14.04 -10.07 0.54
C LYS A 145 -15.18 -10.22 -0.47
N ARG A 146 -15.76 -9.11 -0.92
CA ARG A 146 -16.78 -9.13 -1.98
C ARG A 146 -16.25 -9.84 -3.23
N PRO A 147 -17.09 -10.65 -3.91
CA PRO A 147 -16.65 -11.45 -5.05
C PRO A 147 -16.04 -10.57 -6.15
N GLU A 148 -16.65 -9.44 -6.49
CA GLU A 148 -16.12 -8.56 -7.54
C GLU A 148 -14.74 -7.96 -7.18
N VAL A 149 -14.46 -7.73 -5.90
CA VAL A 149 -13.17 -7.21 -5.44
C VAL A 149 -12.13 -8.32 -5.44
N ARG A 150 -12.50 -9.53 -5.01
CA ARG A 150 -11.61 -10.70 -5.04
C ARG A 150 -11.20 -11.07 -6.45
N GLU A 151 -12.11 -11.04 -7.41
CA GLU A 151 -11.81 -11.30 -8.82
C GLU A 151 -10.84 -10.26 -9.39
N LYS A 152 -11.08 -8.97 -9.13
CA LYS A 152 -10.14 -7.90 -9.54
C LYS A 152 -8.76 -8.09 -8.94
N ILE A 153 -8.66 -8.45 -7.66
CA ILE A 153 -7.38 -8.75 -7.01
C ILE A 153 -6.73 -9.95 -7.70
N LYS A 154 -7.47 -11.03 -7.97
CA LYS A 154 -6.97 -12.24 -8.63
C LYS A 154 -6.43 -11.93 -10.03
N LEU A 155 -7.18 -11.18 -10.85
CA LEU A 155 -6.75 -10.73 -12.17
C LEU A 155 -5.45 -9.92 -12.09
N LYS A 156 -5.35 -9.00 -11.13
CA LYS A 156 -4.12 -8.22 -10.92
C LYS A 156 -2.92 -9.08 -10.56
N TRP A 157 -3.13 -10.19 -9.84
CA TRP A 157 -2.08 -11.15 -9.52
C TRP A 157 -1.76 -12.15 -10.64
N GLN A 158 -2.54 -12.20 -11.72
CA GLN A 158 -2.19 -12.95 -12.93
C GLN A 158 -1.18 -12.19 -13.79
N ASP A 159 -1.20 -10.86 -13.74
CA ASP A 159 -0.23 -10.00 -14.42
C ASP A 159 1.20 -10.23 -13.87
N GLN A 160 2.10 -10.65 -14.77
CA GLN A 160 3.47 -10.97 -14.44
C GLN A 160 4.29 -9.75 -14.02
N GLU A 161 4.02 -8.58 -14.59
CA GLU A 161 4.71 -7.34 -14.21
C GLU A 161 4.38 -6.95 -12.78
N PHE A 162 3.08 -6.97 -12.44
CA PHE A 162 2.63 -6.72 -11.08
C PHE A 162 3.24 -7.72 -10.07
N ARG A 163 3.30 -9.01 -10.42
CA ARG A 163 3.94 -10.04 -9.58
C ARG A 163 5.42 -9.75 -9.36
N ASN A 164 6.16 -9.42 -10.42
CA ASN A 164 7.59 -9.13 -10.35
C ASN A 164 7.85 -7.88 -9.50
N MET A 165 7.08 -6.81 -9.70
CA MET A 165 7.16 -5.60 -8.88
C MET A 165 6.91 -5.91 -7.39
N MET A 166 5.87 -6.68 -7.08
CA MET A 166 5.55 -7.03 -5.69
C MET A 166 6.60 -7.97 -5.07
N SER A 167 7.23 -8.84 -5.87
CA SER A 167 8.35 -9.67 -5.45
C SER A 167 9.57 -8.80 -5.13
N ALA A 168 9.97 -7.91 -6.05
CA ALA A 168 11.10 -6.99 -5.86
C ALA A 168 10.97 -6.14 -4.59
N LYS A 169 9.76 -5.65 -4.27
CA LYS A 169 9.49 -4.90 -3.03
C LYS A 169 9.70 -5.71 -1.75
N LYS A 170 9.59 -7.04 -1.81
CA LYS A 170 9.73 -7.94 -0.65
C LYS A 170 11.14 -8.51 -0.54
N THR A 171 11.82 -8.70 -1.67
CA THR A 171 13.15 -9.28 -1.73
C THR A 171 14.14 -8.35 -1.01
N GLY A 172 14.90 -8.89 -0.05
CA GLY A 172 15.92 -8.14 0.70
C GLY A 172 15.41 -7.34 1.90
N VAL A 173 14.10 -7.30 2.16
CA VAL A 173 13.57 -6.67 3.38
C VAL A 173 13.73 -7.63 4.56
N PRO A 174 14.56 -7.30 5.58
CA PRO A 174 14.71 -8.15 6.74
C PRO A 174 13.40 -8.23 7.50
N LYS A 175 13.01 -9.45 7.89
CA LYS A 175 11.89 -9.65 8.79
C LYS A 175 12.43 -9.79 10.20
N ASN A 176 12.21 -8.77 11.01
CA ASN A 176 12.61 -8.76 12.42
C ASN A 176 11.50 -9.43 13.24
N PHE A 177 11.51 -10.75 13.31
CA PHE A 177 10.67 -11.51 14.23
C PHE A 177 11.38 -11.64 15.58
N SER A 178 10.63 -11.50 16.68
CA SER A 178 11.15 -11.88 17.99
C SER A 178 11.29 -13.41 18.10
N GLU A 179 12.07 -13.89 19.07
CA GLU A 179 12.19 -15.33 19.34
C GLU A 179 10.82 -15.94 19.68
N GLU A 180 9.98 -15.23 20.44
CA GLU A 180 8.61 -15.63 20.76
C GLU A 180 7.73 -15.76 19.51
N ASP A 181 7.87 -14.84 18.55
CA ASP A 181 7.15 -14.89 17.28
C ASP A 181 7.56 -16.11 16.44
N LEU A 182 8.86 -16.42 16.42
CA LEU A 182 9.40 -17.58 15.72
C LEU A 182 8.89 -18.88 16.36
N ALA A 183 8.93 -18.98 17.70
CA ALA A 183 8.44 -20.15 18.43
C ALA A 183 6.95 -20.39 18.20
N ARG A 184 6.13 -19.34 18.30
CA ARG A 184 4.68 -19.42 18.05
C ARG A 184 4.36 -19.84 16.62
N ARG A 185 5.12 -19.35 15.63
CA ARG A 185 4.97 -19.76 14.22
C ARG A 185 5.37 -21.21 14.00
N ALA A 186 6.47 -21.66 14.62
CA ALA A 186 6.90 -23.05 14.54
C ALA A 186 5.82 -23.99 15.12
N LEU A 187 5.26 -23.65 16.28
CA LEU A 187 4.18 -24.41 16.90
C LEU A 187 2.93 -24.46 16.01
N ALA A 188 2.57 -23.34 15.38
CA ALA A 188 1.43 -23.29 14.45
C ALA A 188 1.63 -24.17 13.21
N VAL A 189 2.88 -24.33 12.73
CA VAL A 189 3.19 -25.24 11.62
C VAL A 189 3.08 -26.70 12.05
N ILE A 190 3.60 -27.05 13.23
CA ILE A 190 3.54 -28.40 13.78
C ILE A 190 2.09 -28.82 14.02
N ASN A 191 1.26 -27.92 14.55
CA ASN A 191 -0.13 -28.20 14.88
C ASN A 191 -1.08 -28.08 13.66
N ASN A 192 -0.56 -27.81 12.46
CA ASN A 192 -1.40 -27.69 11.29
C ASN A 192 -1.73 -29.08 10.73
N PRO A 193 -2.99 -29.57 10.82
CA PRO A 193 -3.36 -30.90 10.36
C PRO A 193 -3.24 -31.06 8.84
N ASP A 194 -3.29 -29.97 8.08
CA ASP A 194 -3.15 -29.99 6.62
C ASP A 194 -1.68 -30.13 6.17
N MET A 195 -0.73 -29.86 7.06
CA MET A 195 0.70 -29.99 6.80
C MET A 195 1.18 -31.41 7.09
N LYS A 196 0.89 -32.33 6.18
CA LYS A 196 1.46 -33.69 6.22
C LYS A 196 2.99 -33.65 6.27
N SER A 197 3.58 -34.53 7.07
CA SER A 197 5.02 -34.66 7.20
C SER A 197 5.66 -35.13 5.88
N TRP A 198 6.98 -34.97 5.75
CA TRP A 198 7.70 -35.43 4.56
C TRP A 198 7.51 -36.94 4.32
N GLU A 199 7.55 -37.74 5.38
CA GLU A 199 7.40 -39.21 5.36
C GLU A 199 5.97 -39.67 5.04
N GLU A 200 4.98 -38.83 5.32
CA GLU A 200 3.58 -39.08 4.98
C GLU A 200 3.27 -38.78 3.51
N ARG A 201 4.09 -37.96 2.84
CA ARG A 201 3.87 -37.51 1.45
C ARG A 201 4.77 -38.20 0.45
N ASN A 202 6.05 -38.32 0.74
CA ASN A 202 7.06 -38.80 -0.20
C ASN A 202 6.94 -40.32 -0.41
N GLY A 203 6.72 -40.77 -1.66
CA GLY A 203 6.53 -42.18 -2.01
C GLY A 203 5.11 -42.72 -1.81
N LYS A 204 4.20 -41.92 -1.24
CA LYS A 204 2.80 -42.33 -0.94
C LYS A 204 1.76 -41.57 -1.76
N ASP A 205 2.11 -40.38 -2.26
CA ASP A 205 1.26 -39.56 -3.12
C ASP A 205 1.88 -39.47 -4.53
N PRO A 206 1.34 -40.23 -5.51
CA PRO A 206 1.86 -40.25 -6.87
C PRO A 206 1.84 -38.89 -7.58
N GLU A 207 0.85 -38.05 -7.29
CA GLU A 207 0.73 -36.72 -7.92
C GLU A 207 1.78 -35.76 -7.36
N PHE A 208 2.03 -35.82 -6.05
CA PHE A 208 3.12 -35.08 -5.42
C PHE A 208 4.49 -35.52 -5.96
N ASP A 209 4.74 -36.82 -6.07
CA ASP A 209 6.01 -37.34 -6.58
C ASP A 209 6.23 -36.98 -8.04
N ALA A 210 5.20 -37.07 -8.88
CA ALA A 210 5.28 -36.64 -10.27
C ALA A 210 5.64 -35.14 -10.38
N LYS A 211 4.97 -34.27 -9.61
CA LYS A 211 5.28 -32.82 -9.56
C LYS A 211 6.69 -32.56 -9.04
N ARG A 212 7.13 -33.29 -8.02
CA ARG A 212 8.48 -33.18 -7.45
C ARG A 212 9.56 -33.56 -8.47
N ILE A 213 9.41 -34.71 -9.13
CA ILE A 213 10.35 -35.18 -10.14
C ILE A 213 10.39 -34.21 -11.33
N ALA A 214 9.24 -33.74 -11.80
CA ALA A 214 9.15 -32.74 -12.86
C ALA A 214 9.85 -31.42 -12.47
N GLY A 215 9.63 -30.93 -11.25
CA GLY A 215 10.30 -29.75 -10.72
C GLY A 215 11.82 -29.91 -10.61
N ILE A 216 12.29 -31.08 -10.15
CA ILE A 216 13.72 -31.40 -10.12
C ILE A 216 14.30 -31.38 -11.53
N ARG A 217 13.66 -32.04 -12.51
CA ARG A 217 14.09 -32.06 -13.91
C ARG A 217 14.15 -30.65 -14.51
N ALA A 218 13.10 -29.85 -14.35
CA ALA A 218 13.05 -28.47 -14.85
C ALA A 218 14.14 -27.55 -14.27
N ALA A 219 14.64 -27.88 -13.07
CA ALA A 219 15.71 -27.14 -12.42
C ALA A 219 17.13 -27.67 -12.74
N GLN A 220 17.27 -28.81 -13.43
CA GLN A 220 18.57 -29.43 -13.67
C GLN A 220 19.51 -28.55 -14.49
N ASP A 221 19.02 -27.87 -15.52
CA ASP A 221 19.85 -27.03 -16.39
C ASP A 221 20.40 -25.82 -15.64
N LYS A 222 19.53 -25.09 -14.94
CA LYS A 222 19.94 -23.98 -14.04
C LYS A 222 20.91 -24.44 -12.96
N ARG A 223 20.70 -25.65 -12.43
CA ARG A 223 21.60 -26.25 -11.44
C ARG A 223 22.95 -26.60 -12.07
N ARG A 224 22.97 -27.12 -13.29
CA ARG A 224 24.19 -27.40 -14.05
C ARG A 224 24.98 -26.12 -14.30
N GLU A 225 24.34 -25.10 -14.85
CA GLU A 225 24.96 -23.77 -15.09
C GLU A 225 25.60 -23.20 -13.83
N LYS A 226 24.85 -23.21 -12.71
CA LYS A 226 25.36 -22.73 -11.42
C LYS A 226 26.51 -23.61 -10.87
N MET A 227 26.50 -24.90 -11.17
CA MET A 227 27.53 -25.84 -10.71
C MET A 227 28.79 -25.81 -11.60
N SER A 228 28.65 -25.41 -12.86
CA SER A 228 29.73 -25.26 -13.84
C SER A 228 30.39 -23.88 -13.83
N ASP A 229 29.81 -22.88 -13.16
CA ASP A 229 30.46 -21.59 -12.94
C ASP A 229 31.84 -21.79 -12.27
N PRO A 230 32.94 -21.43 -12.96
CA PRO A 230 34.30 -21.72 -12.49
C PRO A 230 34.65 -20.97 -11.20
N VAL A 231 34.12 -19.76 -11.01
CA VAL A 231 34.39 -18.93 -9.82
C VAL A 231 33.69 -19.54 -8.61
N ALA A 232 32.40 -19.86 -8.74
CA ALA A 232 31.63 -20.49 -7.68
C ALA A 232 32.16 -21.91 -7.36
N LEU A 233 32.64 -22.65 -8.37
CA LEU A 233 33.27 -23.96 -8.20
C LEU A 233 34.56 -23.86 -7.38
N ALA A 234 35.44 -22.89 -7.68
CA ALA A 234 36.67 -22.66 -6.94
C ALA A 234 36.39 -22.34 -5.47
N GLN A 235 35.48 -21.38 -5.20
CA GLN A 235 35.07 -21.02 -3.84
C GLN A 235 34.48 -22.21 -3.08
N ARG A 236 33.67 -23.05 -3.74
CA ARG A 236 33.10 -24.26 -3.11
C ARG A 236 34.19 -25.27 -2.76
N LYS A 237 35.18 -25.46 -3.63
CA LYS A 237 36.33 -26.35 -3.36
C LYS A 237 37.16 -25.84 -2.18
N GLU A 238 37.40 -24.54 -2.08
CA GLU A 238 38.12 -23.95 -0.95
C GLU A 238 37.34 -24.11 0.36
N ARG A 239 36.04 -23.81 0.37
CA ARG A 239 35.18 -24.03 1.54
C ARG A 239 35.18 -25.49 1.96
N LEU A 240 35.05 -26.42 1.02
CA LEU A 240 35.10 -27.85 1.31
C LEU A 240 36.45 -28.24 1.91
N LYS A 241 37.56 -27.76 1.34
CA LYS A 241 38.91 -28.00 1.88
C LYS A 241 39.04 -27.46 3.30
N ALA A 242 38.55 -26.26 3.57
CA ALA A 242 38.53 -25.67 4.91
C ALA A 242 37.66 -26.47 5.90
N THR A 243 36.48 -26.94 5.47
CA THR A 243 35.62 -27.81 6.28
C THR A 243 36.30 -29.14 6.57
N LEU A 244 36.91 -29.79 5.57
CA LEU A 244 37.62 -31.06 5.75
C LEU A 244 38.86 -30.93 6.65
N ALA A 245 39.52 -29.77 6.63
CA ALA A 245 40.65 -29.44 7.50
C ALA A 245 40.22 -28.94 8.90
N SER A 246 38.93 -28.72 9.14
CA SER A 246 38.43 -28.25 10.43
C SER A 246 38.59 -29.34 11.50
N PRO A 247 39.09 -28.99 12.71
CA PRO A 247 39.15 -29.91 13.84
C PRO A 247 37.78 -30.54 14.18
N GLU A 248 36.70 -29.78 14.01
CA GLU A 248 35.33 -30.25 14.28
C GLU A 248 34.91 -31.36 13.31
N TYR A 249 35.29 -31.24 12.03
CA TYR A 249 35.01 -32.27 11.04
C TYR A 249 35.87 -33.52 11.28
N ALA A 250 37.15 -33.34 11.62
CA ALA A 250 38.05 -34.44 11.96
C ALA A 250 37.52 -35.24 13.17
N ALA A 251 37.06 -34.55 14.21
CA ALA A 251 36.45 -35.18 15.39
C ALA A 251 35.16 -35.95 15.04
N LYS A 252 34.25 -35.34 14.26
CA LYS A 252 33.02 -36.02 13.78
C LYS A 252 33.32 -37.25 12.93
N ARG A 253 34.35 -37.16 12.07
CA ARG A 253 34.77 -38.29 11.23
C ARG A 253 35.36 -39.42 12.06
N ALA A 254 36.22 -39.11 13.03
CA ALA A 254 36.80 -40.11 13.92
C ALA A 254 35.73 -40.84 14.76
N ALA A 255 34.67 -40.14 15.19
CA ALA A 255 33.55 -40.76 15.91
C ALA A 255 32.75 -41.76 15.05
N PHE A 256 32.73 -41.58 13.73
CA PHE A 256 32.00 -42.45 12.80
C PHE A 256 32.88 -43.57 12.21
N ASP A 257 34.19 -43.40 12.20
CA ASP A 257 35.17 -44.32 11.59
C ASP A 257 35.55 -45.47 12.53
N THR A 258 34.56 -46.29 12.89
CA THR A 258 34.74 -47.44 13.77
C THR A 258 35.23 -48.68 13.01
N PRO A 259 35.88 -49.65 13.67
CA PRO A 259 36.28 -50.92 13.04
C PRO A 259 35.10 -51.66 12.40
N GLU A 260 33.93 -51.61 13.02
CA GLU A 260 32.69 -52.20 12.50
C GLU A 260 32.21 -51.49 11.22
N TYR A 261 32.29 -50.15 11.18
CA TYR A 261 31.95 -49.38 9.99
C TYR A 261 32.90 -49.68 8.83
N ARG A 262 34.20 -49.79 9.11
CA ARG A 262 35.22 -50.19 8.11
C ARG A 262 34.97 -51.60 7.58
N ALA A 263 34.62 -52.55 8.45
CA ALA A 263 34.29 -53.93 8.06
C ALA A 263 33.03 -54.00 7.18
N LYS A 264 31.98 -53.22 7.50
CA LYS A 264 30.78 -53.09 6.67
C LYS A 264 31.09 -52.49 5.30
N LEU A 265 31.95 -51.47 5.23
CA LEU A 265 32.37 -50.87 3.97
C LEU A 265 33.20 -51.83 3.11
N SER A 266 34.08 -52.62 3.71
CA SER A 266 34.86 -53.63 2.97
C SER A 266 34.00 -54.77 2.45
N ALA A 267 32.92 -55.14 3.17
CA ALA A 267 31.98 -56.17 2.73
C ALA A 267 31.01 -55.69 1.63
N ALA A 268 30.88 -54.37 1.43
CA ALA A 268 30.00 -53.76 0.43
C ALA A 268 30.72 -53.43 -0.89
N LYS A 269 32.03 -53.72 -1.00
CA LYS A 269 32.82 -53.64 -2.23
C LYS A 269 32.89 -55.02 -2.88
#